data_AF-A0A7S3H085-F1
#
_entry.id   AF-A0A7S3H085-F1
#
_cell.length_a   1.000
_cell.length_b   1.000
_cell.length_c   1.000
_cell.angle_alpha   90.00
_cell.angle_beta   90.00
_cell.angle_gamma   90.00
#
_symmetry.space_group_name_H-M   'P 1'
#
loop_
_entity.id
_entity.type
_entity.pdbx_description
1 polymer ?
#
loop_
_entity_poly.entity_id
_entity_poly.type
_entity_poly.pdbx_seq_one_letter_code
_entity_poly.pdbx_strand_id
1 'polypeptide(L)'
;EKHFDVSGVCRVDYHFGLGQPYLSRKHFYENQRLKSEQLFFVEDERTMKARKVGYWREYYEGGNTKTEKQYDANGIRTGFCKRYADDGSLEWVKDYTKDYIERLAEFNAQRGKLDISLEEAAALLGFGPGQIPTEAGEVDRVYRKRCMPLHPDKCPDPDANERFIEVSRAREVLLKHLSGSK
;
A
#
# COMPACT_ATOMS: atom_id res chain seq x y z
N GLU A 1 -22.30 15.36 -7.95
CA GLU A 1 -23.53 15.15 -7.18
C GLU A 1 -23.20 15.23 -5.69
N LYS A 2 -24.08 15.87 -4.94
CA LYS A 2 -23.91 16.08 -3.49
C LYS A 2 -24.93 15.25 -2.74
N HIS A 3 -24.48 14.63 -1.67
CA HIS A 3 -25.29 13.80 -0.79
C HIS A 3 -25.34 14.44 0.58
N PHE A 4 -26.56 14.63 1.08
CA PHE A 4 -26.83 15.28 2.35
C PHE A 4 -27.42 14.25 3.32
N ASP A 5 -27.13 14.42 4.61
CA ASP A 5 -27.83 13.66 5.65
C ASP A 5 -29.21 14.25 5.96
N VAL A 6 -29.94 13.61 6.90
CA VAL A 6 -31.30 14.03 7.31
C VAL A 6 -31.35 15.43 7.93
N SER A 7 -30.21 15.96 8.37
CA SER A 7 -30.07 17.30 8.94
C SER A 7 -29.68 18.35 7.88
N GLY A 8 -29.54 17.95 6.61
CA GLY A 8 -29.13 18.82 5.52
C GLY A 8 -27.63 19.10 5.45
N VAL A 9 -26.79 18.35 6.20
CA VAL A 9 -25.34 18.48 6.15
C VAL A 9 -24.80 17.68 4.96
N CYS A 10 -23.97 18.31 4.14
CA CYS A 10 -23.35 17.64 2.99
C CYS A 10 -22.34 16.62 3.52
N ARG A 11 -22.50 15.33 3.21
CA ARG A 11 -21.53 14.31 3.65
C ARG A 11 -20.54 13.96 2.57
N VAL A 12 -20.99 13.97 1.30
CA VAL A 12 -20.18 13.58 0.15
C VAL A 12 -20.52 14.48 -1.03
N ASP A 13 -19.48 14.93 -1.73
CA ASP A 13 -19.59 15.55 -3.05
C ASP A 13 -18.68 14.77 -4.00
N TYR A 14 -19.26 14.22 -5.07
CA TYR A 14 -18.49 13.59 -6.13
C TYR A 14 -18.69 14.30 -7.47
N HIS A 15 -17.60 14.51 -8.19
CA HIS A 15 -17.61 15.11 -9.51
C HIS A 15 -17.08 14.10 -10.53
N PHE A 16 -17.95 13.69 -11.44
CA PHE A 16 -17.66 12.79 -12.55
C PHE A 16 -18.53 13.22 -13.73
N GLY A 17 -17.91 13.85 -14.73
CA GLY A 17 -18.60 14.27 -15.95
C GLY A 17 -18.54 13.17 -17.02
N LEU A 18 -19.59 13.06 -17.84
CA LEU A 18 -19.60 12.20 -19.02
C LEU A 18 -18.38 12.50 -19.91
N GLY A 19 -17.57 11.48 -20.19
CA GLY A 19 -16.33 11.60 -20.99
C GLY A 19 -15.11 12.11 -20.22
N GLN A 20 -15.22 12.38 -18.92
CA GLN A 20 -14.07 12.65 -18.06
C GLN A 20 -13.64 11.37 -17.36
N PRO A 21 -12.39 10.90 -17.51
CA PRO A 21 -11.96 9.67 -16.86
C PRO A 21 -11.67 9.86 -15.36
N TYR A 22 -11.85 11.07 -14.81
CA TYR A 22 -11.52 11.39 -13.44
C TYR A 22 -12.76 11.60 -12.58
N LEU A 23 -12.87 10.80 -11.52
CA LEU A 23 -13.84 10.95 -10.46
C LEU A 23 -13.15 11.64 -9.27
N SER A 24 -13.57 12.86 -8.97
CA SER A 24 -13.17 13.56 -7.75
C SER A 24 -14.20 13.28 -6.65
N ARG A 25 -13.74 12.99 -5.43
CA ARG A 25 -14.60 12.71 -4.28
C ARG A 25 -14.12 13.49 -3.06
N LYS A 26 -15.04 14.26 -2.48
CA LYS A 26 -14.85 15.01 -1.24
C LYS A 26 -15.82 14.51 -0.18
N HIS A 27 -15.33 14.36 1.04
CA HIS A 27 -16.18 14.08 2.21
C HIS A 27 -16.10 15.25 3.17
N PHE A 28 -17.16 15.48 3.94
CA PHE A 28 -17.21 16.56 4.92
C PHE A 28 -17.58 16.05 6.31
N TYR A 29 -17.11 16.78 7.32
CA TYR A 29 -17.50 16.63 8.72
C TYR A 29 -18.87 17.26 8.98
N GLU A 30 -19.42 17.07 10.18
CA GLU A 30 -20.71 17.66 10.58
C GLU A 30 -20.68 19.19 10.57
N ASN A 31 -19.53 19.74 10.96
CA ASN A 31 -19.26 21.18 10.89
C ASN A 31 -18.99 21.69 9.47
N GLN A 32 -19.25 20.88 8.43
CA GLN A 32 -19.06 21.18 7.00
C GLN A 32 -17.61 21.44 6.58
N ARG A 33 -16.62 21.18 7.45
CA ARG A 33 -15.21 21.20 7.05
C ARG A 33 -14.87 19.98 6.21
N LEU A 34 -13.90 20.14 5.31
CA LEU A 34 -13.43 19.08 4.45
C LEU A 34 -12.77 17.99 5.30
N LYS A 35 -13.23 16.74 5.14
CA LYS A 35 -12.71 15.55 5.82
C LYS A 35 -11.71 14.81 4.97
N SER A 36 -11.98 14.71 3.67
CA SER A 36 -11.02 14.17 2.71
C SER A 36 -11.32 14.64 1.30
N GLU A 37 -10.28 14.63 0.47
CA GLU A 37 -10.38 14.79 -0.97
C GLU A 37 -9.55 13.72 -1.67
N GLN A 38 -10.14 13.13 -2.71
CA GLN A 38 -9.62 11.93 -3.35
C GLN A 38 -9.89 12.01 -4.84
N LEU A 39 -8.90 11.62 -5.65
CA LEU A 39 -9.04 11.56 -7.09
C LEU A 39 -8.87 10.12 -7.57
N PHE A 40 -9.75 9.71 -8.48
CA PHE A 40 -9.78 8.39 -9.07
C PHE A 40 -9.76 8.50 -10.59
N PHE A 41 -9.09 7.56 -11.25
CA PHE A 41 -9.25 7.31 -12.67
C PHE A 41 -10.24 6.15 -12.84
N VAL A 42 -11.34 6.39 -13.54
CA VAL A 42 -12.39 5.41 -13.83
C VAL A 42 -11.97 4.62 -15.08
N GLU A 43 -11.72 3.33 -14.90
CA GLU A 43 -11.31 2.42 -15.98
C GLU A 43 -12.50 1.91 -16.78
N ASP A 44 -13.65 1.76 -16.12
CA ASP A 44 -14.90 1.30 -16.73
C ASP A 44 -16.07 2.01 -16.05
N GLU A 45 -16.77 2.86 -16.81
CA GLU A 45 -17.92 3.63 -16.32
C GLU A 45 -19.14 2.76 -16.03
N ARG A 46 -19.28 1.60 -16.67
CA ARG A 46 -20.44 0.70 -16.48
C ARG A 46 -20.33 -0.06 -15.18
N THR A 47 -19.12 -0.52 -14.84
CA THR A 47 -18.85 -1.25 -13.58
C THR A 47 -18.35 -0.34 -12.45
N MET A 48 -18.06 0.94 -12.75
CA MET A 48 -17.41 1.89 -11.87
C MET A 48 -16.08 1.38 -11.30
N LYS A 49 -15.39 0.52 -12.06
CA LYS A 49 -14.03 0.08 -11.72
C LYS A 49 -13.11 1.29 -11.82
N ALA A 50 -12.44 1.63 -10.73
CA ALA A 50 -11.58 2.80 -10.67
C ALA A 50 -10.33 2.54 -9.85
N ARG A 51 -9.26 3.28 -10.16
CA ARG A 51 -7.99 3.25 -9.45
C ARG A 51 -7.63 4.63 -8.91
N LYS A 52 -6.83 4.66 -7.85
CA LYS A 52 -6.39 5.92 -7.22
C LYS A 52 -5.42 6.67 -8.14
N VAL A 53 -5.50 7.99 -8.15
CA VAL A 53 -4.57 8.87 -8.88
C VAL A 53 -4.44 10.20 -8.15
N GLY A 54 -3.41 10.97 -8.45
CA GLY A 54 -3.23 12.32 -7.94
C GLY A 54 -3.17 12.38 -6.41
N TYR A 55 -3.62 13.50 -5.85
CA TYR A 55 -3.57 13.73 -4.42
C TYR A 55 -4.75 13.11 -3.68
N TRP A 56 -4.41 12.52 -2.55
CA TRP A 56 -5.33 11.98 -1.58
C TRP A 56 -5.00 12.63 -0.25
N ARG A 57 -5.89 13.51 0.21
CA ARG A 57 -5.71 14.23 1.46
C ARG A 57 -6.81 13.90 2.44
N GLU A 58 -6.43 13.77 3.69
CA GLU A 58 -7.34 13.67 4.83
C GLU A 58 -7.04 14.82 5.76
N TYR A 59 -8.06 15.31 6.46
CA TYR A 59 -7.94 16.41 7.41
C TYR A 59 -8.53 15.99 8.75
N TYR A 60 -8.04 16.59 9.83
CA TYR A 60 -8.70 16.56 11.11
C TYR A 60 -9.95 17.46 11.07
N GLU A 61 -10.86 17.29 12.01
CA GLU A 61 -12.06 18.13 12.13
C GLU A 61 -11.70 19.61 12.40
N GLY A 62 -10.52 19.85 12.99
CA GLY A 62 -9.89 21.16 13.12
C GLY A 62 -9.52 21.82 11.78
N GLY A 63 -9.48 21.07 10.68
CA GLY A 63 -9.06 21.51 9.35
C GLY A 63 -7.58 21.27 9.06
N ASN A 64 -6.78 20.92 10.07
CA ASN A 64 -5.38 20.61 9.90
C ASN A 64 -5.20 19.35 9.04
N THR A 65 -4.19 19.36 8.18
CA THR A 65 -3.89 18.22 7.30
C THR A 65 -3.50 17.03 8.14
N LYS A 66 -4.20 15.92 7.94
CA LYS A 66 -3.94 14.66 8.61
C LYS A 66 -3.02 13.78 7.76
N THR A 67 -3.35 13.58 6.48
CA THR A 67 -2.44 12.89 5.54
C THR A 67 -2.39 13.56 4.20
N GLU A 68 -1.25 13.41 3.54
CA GLU A 68 -1.07 13.72 2.13
C GLU A 68 -0.41 12.52 1.46
N LYS A 69 -1.10 11.94 0.49
CA LYS A 69 -0.59 10.84 -0.33
C LYS A 69 -0.74 11.23 -1.79
N GLN A 70 0.23 10.84 -2.60
CA GLN A 70 0.19 11.07 -4.03
C GLN A 70 0.26 9.73 -4.75
N TYR A 71 -0.53 9.58 -5.81
CA TYR A 71 -0.64 8.39 -6.63
C TYR A 71 -0.37 8.73 -8.10
N ASP A 72 0.36 7.87 -8.78
CA ASP A 72 0.65 8.00 -10.20
C ASP A 72 -0.51 7.54 -11.10
N ALA A 73 -0.27 7.53 -12.41
CA ALA A 73 -1.23 7.07 -13.41
C ALA A 73 -1.42 5.55 -13.45
N ASN A 74 -0.92 4.78 -12.48
CA ASN A 74 -1.19 3.35 -12.30
C ASN A 74 -1.78 3.03 -10.92
N GLY A 75 -1.95 4.03 -10.05
CA GLY A 75 -2.40 3.85 -8.67
C GLY A 75 -1.31 3.44 -7.70
N ILE A 76 -0.05 3.63 -8.07
CA ILE A 76 1.13 3.40 -7.22
C ILE A 76 1.45 4.70 -6.49
N ARG A 77 1.86 4.60 -5.21
CA ARG A 77 2.28 5.79 -4.45
C ARG A 77 3.51 6.41 -5.07
N THR A 78 3.54 7.74 -5.16
CA THR A 78 4.66 8.51 -5.69
C THR A 78 4.90 9.76 -4.83
N GLY A 79 6.04 10.41 -5.01
CA GLY A 79 6.42 11.61 -4.27
C GLY A 79 6.51 11.40 -2.76
N PHE A 80 6.40 12.48 -1.99
CA PHE A 80 6.42 12.40 -0.53
C PHE A 80 5.02 12.15 0.01
N CYS A 81 4.81 11.00 0.64
CA CYS A 81 3.61 10.74 1.42
C CYS A 81 3.88 11.10 2.89
N LYS A 82 2.94 11.80 3.53
CA LYS A 82 3.11 12.35 4.87
C LYS A 82 1.90 12.08 5.76
N ARG A 83 2.15 11.98 7.06
CA ARG A 83 1.14 12.04 8.13
C ARG A 83 1.58 13.10 9.12
N TYR A 84 0.61 13.86 9.60
CA TYR A 84 0.81 14.85 10.64
C TYR A 84 -0.12 14.53 11.81
N ALA A 85 0.29 14.93 13.00
CA ALA A 85 -0.57 14.99 14.17
C ALA A 85 -1.53 16.19 14.04
N ASP A 86 -2.52 16.27 14.94
CA ASP A 86 -3.55 17.32 14.89
C ASP A 86 -2.98 18.72 15.17
N ASP A 87 -1.84 18.83 15.87
CA ASP A 87 -1.12 20.10 16.06
C ASP A 87 -0.29 20.52 14.83
N GLY A 88 -0.29 19.71 13.77
CA GLY A 88 0.46 19.95 12.53
C GLY A 88 1.90 19.43 12.56
N SER A 89 2.37 18.83 13.66
CA SER A 89 3.69 18.21 13.72
C SER A 89 3.77 16.99 12.78
N LEU A 90 4.90 16.82 12.10
CA LEU A 90 5.11 15.70 11.17
C LEU A 90 5.35 14.41 11.96
N GLU A 91 4.44 13.44 11.84
CA GLU A 91 4.60 12.12 12.46
C GLU A 91 5.50 11.22 11.61
N TRP A 92 5.28 11.20 10.29
CA TRP A 92 6.14 10.46 9.37
C TRP A 92 6.10 11.00 7.95
N VAL A 93 7.18 10.76 7.22
CA VAL A 93 7.31 10.98 5.78
C VAL A 93 7.88 9.72 5.13
N LYS A 94 7.30 9.33 3.99
CA LYS A 94 7.83 8.27 3.11
C LYS A 94 8.11 8.88 1.74
N ASP A 95 9.32 8.65 1.27
CA ASP A 95 9.77 9.08 -0.04
C ASP A 95 9.47 8.00 -1.08
N TYR A 96 8.55 8.29 -2.00
CA TYR A 96 8.21 7.48 -3.17
C TYR A 96 8.57 8.21 -4.48
N THR A 97 9.56 9.11 -4.45
CA THR A 97 10.04 9.78 -5.65
C THR A 97 10.66 8.79 -6.65
N LYS A 98 10.86 9.26 -7.89
CA LYS A 98 11.48 8.45 -8.95
C LYS A 98 12.83 7.89 -8.51
N ASP A 99 13.61 8.63 -7.72
CA ASP A 99 14.88 8.15 -7.16
C ASP A 99 14.68 7.00 -6.16
N TYR A 100 13.61 6.99 -5.36
CA TYR A 100 13.30 5.84 -4.50
C TYR A 100 12.92 4.62 -5.34
N ILE A 101 12.09 4.82 -6.37
CA ILE A 101 11.68 3.73 -7.26
C ILE A 101 12.86 3.24 -8.12
N GLU A 102 13.73 4.13 -8.57
CA GLU A 102 14.96 3.83 -9.31
C GLU A 102 15.98 3.18 -8.40
N ARG A 103 16.20 3.64 -7.16
CA ARG A 103 17.04 2.91 -6.18
C ARG A 103 16.43 1.56 -5.83
N LEU A 104 15.10 1.45 -5.72
CA LEU A 104 14.42 0.18 -5.49
C LEU A 104 14.51 -0.73 -6.73
N ALA A 105 14.49 -0.17 -7.94
CA ALA A 105 14.62 -0.89 -9.20
C ALA A 105 16.08 -1.27 -9.47
N GLU A 106 17.05 -0.43 -9.15
CA GLU A 106 18.49 -0.70 -9.14
C GLU A 106 18.82 -1.73 -8.07
N PHE A 107 18.25 -1.60 -6.86
CA PHE A 107 18.31 -2.63 -5.84
C PHE A 107 17.69 -3.92 -6.37
N ASN A 108 16.50 -3.90 -6.98
CA ASN A 108 15.86 -5.10 -7.52
C ASN A 108 16.56 -5.68 -8.77
N ALA A 109 17.23 -4.85 -9.58
CA ALA A 109 18.00 -5.23 -10.77
C ALA A 109 19.39 -5.74 -10.40
N GLN A 110 20.04 -5.15 -9.40
CA GLN A 110 21.18 -5.74 -8.68
C GLN A 110 20.74 -7.07 -8.01
N ARG A 111 19.49 -7.15 -7.52
CA ARG A 111 18.85 -8.38 -7.01
C ARG A 111 18.24 -9.28 -8.09
N GLY A 112 18.59 -9.07 -9.36
CA GLY A 112 18.48 -10.11 -10.39
C GLY A 112 19.26 -11.38 -10.02
N LYS A 113 20.13 -11.31 -8.99
CA LYS A 113 20.85 -12.44 -8.40
C LYS A 113 21.03 -12.27 -6.88
N LEU A 114 19.95 -12.37 -6.11
CA LEU A 114 20.12 -13.00 -4.80
C LEU A 114 19.60 -14.42 -4.97
N ASP A 115 20.50 -15.29 -5.45
CA ASP A 115 20.38 -16.71 -5.16
C ASP A 115 20.44 -16.82 -3.64
N ILE A 116 19.28 -16.63 -2.99
CA ILE A 116 19.14 -17.13 -1.64
C ILE A 116 18.98 -18.63 -1.79
N SER A 117 19.84 -19.38 -1.13
CA SER A 117 19.78 -20.83 -1.21
C SER A 117 18.43 -21.34 -0.67
N LEU A 118 18.06 -22.57 -1.00
CA LEU A 118 16.86 -23.19 -0.41
C LEU A 118 16.91 -23.19 1.12
N GLU A 119 18.11 -23.33 1.67
CA GLU A 119 18.39 -23.32 3.10
C GLU A 119 18.18 -21.92 3.70
N GLU A 120 18.65 -20.87 3.02
CA GLU A 120 18.44 -19.49 3.45
C GLU A 120 16.96 -19.06 3.34
N ALA A 121 16.27 -19.47 2.28
CA ALA A 121 14.84 -19.24 2.13
C ALA A 121 14.04 -19.96 3.24
N ALA A 122 14.42 -21.19 3.58
CA ALA A 122 13.84 -21.92 4.70
C ALA A 122 14.12 -21.22 6.05
N ALA A 123 15.37 -20.80 6.29
CA ALA A 123 15.74 -20.08 7.51
C ALA A 123 14.97 -18.76 7.67
N LEU A 124 14.75 -17.99 6.59
CA LEU A 124 13.99 -16.73 6.61
C LEU A 124 12.51 -16.92 7.00
N LEU A 125 11.92 -18.05 6.62
CA LEU A 125 10.58 -18.46 7.07
C LEU A 125 10.58 -19.07 8.48
N GLY A 126 11.76 -19.33 9.07
CA GLY A 126 11.89 -19.87 10.42
C GLY A 126 11.88 -21.40 10.49
N PHE A 127 12.19 -22.07 9.38
CA PHE A 127 12.52 -23.50 9.40
C PHE A 127 13.90 -23.72 10.04
N GLY A 128 14.11 -24.89 10.66
CA GLY A 128 15.38 -25.23 11.28
C GLY A 128 16.52 -25.34 10.26
N PRO A 129 17.79 -25.27 10.71
CA PRO A 129 18.95 -25.43 9.83
C PRO A 129 18.88 -26.77 9.09
N GLY A 130 18.97 -26.73 7.76
CA GLY A 130 18.86 -27.90 6.88
C GLY A 130 17.44 -28.44 6.66
N GLN A 131 16.40 -27.82 7.24
CA GLN A 131 15.01 -28.23 7.02
C GLN A 131 14.41 -27.50 5.82
N ILE A 132 14.42 -28.15 4.65
CA ILE A 132 13.73 -27.63 3.46
C ILE A 132 12.30 -28.18 3.47
N PRO A 133 11.26 -27.31 3.44
CA PRO A 133 9.87 -27.75 3.41
C PRO A 133 9.56 -28.48 2.11
N THR A 134 8.82 -29.59 2.20
CA THR A 134 8.44 -30.45 1.07
C THR A 134 7.02 -30.19 0.56
N GLU A 135 6.22 -29.42 1.28
CA GLU A 135 4.82 -29.14 0.96
C GLU A 135 4.54 -27.64 0.81
N ALA A 136 3.92 -27.25 -0.31
CA ALA A 136 3.56 -25.86 -0.58
C ALA A 136 2.61 -25.28 0.48
N GLY A 137 1.70 -26.11 1.01
CA GLY A 137 0.76 -25.73 2.06
C GLY A 137 1.46 -25.35 3.37
N GLU A 138 2.56 -26.01 3.70
CA GLU A 138 3.37 -25.67 4.88
C GLU A 138 4.10 -24.33 4.69
N VAL A 139 4.71 -24.12 3.52
CA VAL A 139 5.34 -22.85 3.15
C VAL A 139 4.34 -21.70 3.28
N ASP A 140 3.14 -21.85 2.74
CA ASP A 140 2.08 -20.83 2.80
C ASP A 140 1.56 -20.57 4.22
N ARG A 141 1.50 -21.59 5.06
CA ARG A 141 1.11 -21.47 6.47
C ARG A 141 2.15 -20.67 7.26
N VAL A 142 3.43 -21.00 7.09
CA VAL A 142 4.54 -20.34 7.80
C VAL A 142 4.72 -18.90 7.31
N TYR A 143 4.65 -18.69 5.99
CA TYR A 143 4.66 -17.36 5.38
C TYR A 143 3.60 -16.44 5.98
N ARG A 144 2.34 -16.88 6.05
CA ARG A 144 1.24 -16.08 6.64
C ARG A 144 1.51 -15.72 8.10
N LYS A 145 2.04 -16.67 8.88
CA LYS A 145 2.43 -16.44 10.28
C LYS A 145 3.56 -15.40 10.39
N ARG A 146 4.51 -15.41 9.46
CA ARG A 146 5.67 -14.52 9.43
C ARG A 146 5.33 -13.11 8.95
N CYS A 147 4.35 -12.96 8.05
CA CYS A 147 3.87 -11.65 7.57
C CYS A 147 2.97 -10.91 8.56
N MET A 148 2.30 -11.62 9.47
CA MET A 148 1.39 -11.03 10.46
C MET A 148 2.03 -9.92 11.34
N PRO A 149 3.25 -10.08 11.89
CA PRO A 149 3.95 -9.00 12.61
C PRO A 149 4.62 -7.97 11.69
N LEU A 150 4.62 -8.18 10.38
CA LEU A 150 5.21 -7.26 9.38
C LEU A 150 4.16 -6.40 8.68
N HIS A 151 2.90 -6.52 9.11
CA HIS A 151 1.80 -5.78 8.51
C HIS A 151 1.97 -4.27 8.78
N PRO A 152 1.85 -3.40 7.75
CA PRO A 152 2.11 -1.96 7.88
C PRO A 152 1.27 -1.25 8.95
N ASP A 153 0.08 -1.78 9.24
CA ASP A 153 -0.83 -1.21 10.24
C ASP A 153 -0.64 -1.79 11.65
N LYS A 154 0.20 -2.82 11.83
CA LYS A 154 0.41 -3.53 13.11
C LYS A 154 1.85 -3.46 13.62
N CYS A 155 2.77 -2.94 12.81
CA CYS A 155 4.18 -2.86 13.16
C CYS A 155 4.65 -1.40 13.07
N PRO A 156 5.10 -0.78 14.18
CA PRO A 156 5.73 0.54 14.16
C PRO A 156 7.17 0.49 13.58
N ASP A 157 7.64 -0.70 13.20
CA ASP A 157 8.96 -0.90 12.62
C ASP A 157 9.04 -0.30 11.21
N PRO A 158 9.92 0.70 10.99
CA PRO A 158 10.09 1.32 9.68
C PRO A 158 10.55 0.31 8.61
N ASP A 159 11.20 -0.78 9.01
CA ASP A 159 11.75 -1.83 8.14
C ASP A 159 10.76 -2.99 7.93
N ALA A 160 9.55 -2.91 8.50
CA ALA A 160 8.52 -3.96 8.37
C ALA A 160 8.20 -4.28 6.90
N ASN A 161 8.24 -3.27 6.03
CA ASN A 161 8.06 -3.44 4.60
C ASN A 161 9.22 -4.21 3.95
N GLU A 162 10.46 -3.94 4.34
CA GLU A 162 11.65 -4.62 3.81
C GLU A 162 11.66 -6.09 4.23
N ARG A 163 11.36 -6.36 5.50
CA ARG A 163 11.20 -7.71 6.03
C ARG A 163 10.02 -8.45 5.37
N PHE A 164 8.93 -7.75 5.05
CA PHE A 164 7.80 -8.36 4.33
C PHE A 164 8.23 -8.79 2.93
N ILE A 165 9.05 -7.98 2.25
CA ILE A 165 9.62 -8.31 0.95
C ILE A 165 10.56 -9.52 1.05
N GLU A 166 11.42 -9.59 2.07
CA GLU A 166 12.30 -10.75 2.31
C GLU A 166 11.53 -12.05 2.52
N VAL A 167 10.49 -12.01 3.35
CA VAL A 167 9.63 -13.15 3.66
C VAL A 167 8.79 -13.57 2.44
N SER A 168 8.39 -12.62 1.59
CA SER A 168 7.71 -12.87 0.32
C SER A 168 8.62 -13.58 -0.68
N ARG A 169 9.89 -13.15 -0.78
CA ARG A 169 10.89 -13.79 -1.64
C ARG A 169 11.20 -15.21 -1.19
N ALA A 170 11.36 -15.43 0.12
CA ALA A 170 11.63 -16.75 0.68
C ALA A 170 10.51 -17.76 0.31
N ARG A 171 9.24 -17.31 0.35
CA ARG A 171 8.10 -18.09 -0.13
C ARG A 171 8.22 -18.44 -1.62
N GLU A 172 8.52 -17.46 -2.48
CA GLU A 172 8.62 -17.69 -3.93
C GLU A 172 9.68 -18.72 -4.30
N VAL A 173 10.87 -18.65 -3.69
CA VAL A 173 11.97 -19.61 -3.91
C VAL A 173 11.54 -21.03 -3.57
N LEU A 174 10.93 -21.21 -2.40
CA LEU A 174 10.48 -22.53 -1.94
C LEU A 174 9.35 -23.08 -2.80
N LEU A 175 8.35 -22.26 -3.16
CA LEU A 175 7.26 -22.70 -4.03
C LEU A 175 7.73 -23.06 -5.45
N LYS A 176 8.68 -22.29 -5.99
CA LYS A 176 9.28 -22.59 -7.29
C LYS A 176 9.99 -23.94 -7.27
N HIS A 177 10.78 -24.22 -6.23
CA HIS A 177 11.43 -25.53 -6.04
C HIS A 177 10.41 -26.67 -5.96
N LEU A 178 9.34 -26.50 -5.19
CA LEU A 178 8.29 -27.51 -5.05
C LEU A 178 7.47 -27.71 -6.33
N SER A 179 7.31 -26.67 -7.16
CA SER A 179 6.62 -26.76 -8.45
C SER A 179 7.48 -27.38 -9.56
N GLY A 180 8.81 -27.24 -9.49
CA GLY A 180 9.76 -27.80 -10.44
C GLY A 180 10.25 -29.22 -10.09
N SER A 181 9.89 -29.74 -8.91
CA SER A 181 10.26 -31.08 -8.45
C SER A 181 9.17 -32.14 -8.69
N LYS A 182 8.13 -31.81 -9.48
CA LYS A 182 7.09 -32.74 -9.94
C LYS A 182 7.37 -33.28 -11.33
#